data_AF-A0A7J8XP34-F1
#
_entry.id   AF-A0A7J8XP34-F1
#
_cell.length_a   1.000
_cell.length_b   1.000
_cell.length_c   1.000
_cell.angle_alpha   90.00
_cell.angle_beta   90.00
_cell.angle_gamma   90.00
#
_symmetry.space_group_name_H-M   'P 1'
#
loop_
_entity.id
_entity.type
_entity.pdbx_description
1 polymer ?
#
loop_
_entity_poly.entity_id
_entity_poly.type
_entity_poly.pdbx_seq_one_letter_code
_entity_poly.pdbx_strand_id
1 'polypeptide(L)'
;NQAFKHETERLVNELRNSAQYAQDKLDCIEERTNVVLQNSNQISDSLNAIDIRIHNVDQTTHSLEGYMESLIQHSQTVYKQASDIADSQRELRNGQAMMNDQLKEGITMLDGAYKNLGHQVDNLRNEAIEIENEITKVGNTMSSSMNSLKITADDISNKAGASLDKQHQLLEGQSTALEGLRFLTRFQSEALEESSHRNTLQQLAEYGRKQQEELLKRQEQLQQVHDHLVENSKSILAAQEAFESKQARMFIAVDKLFALHNAMLLESRLIKAFIVYSMSTFVIYMFTSTKQTYPVRIRLYIGLCATFSIEVAVLRFTANDIEQKTWMVNLVRSLYVLIACIQLLYAVCTYRDYEYLNHQMLLTLIDKVDTMQRKEALSWEMEDSDVDWRSWVDVELPEDVGQLEDPDFVIEEGIGESGDTRTYNLRQRRCLNLT
;
A
#
# COMPACT_ATOMS: atom_id res chain seq x y z
N ASN A 1 39.79 -5.67 131.74
CA ASN A 1 38.65 -6.39 131.10
C ASN A 1 37.94 -5.56 130.03
N GLN A 2 37.68 -4.25 130.22
CA GLN A 2 37.03 -3.41 129.19
C GLN A 2 37.90 -3.11 127.95
N ALA A 3 39.21 -2.90 128.11
CA ALA A 3 40.11 -2.59 126.97
C ALA A 3 40.19 -3.75 125.96
N PHE A 4 40.34 -5.00 126.43
CA PHE A 4 40.39 -6.19 125.57
C PHE A 4 39.10 -6.41 124.79
N LYS A 5 37.94 -6.16 125.41
CA LYS A 5 36.63 -6.25 124.75
C LYS A 5 36.51 -5.21 123.64
N HIS A 6 36.92 -3.97 123.91
CA HIS A 6 36.88 -2.90 122.92
C HIS A 6 37.80 -3.18 121.72
N GLU A 7 38.99 -3.73 121.97
CA GLU A 7 39.96 -4.08 120.92
C GLU A 7 39.50 -5.28 120.08
N THR A 8 38.83 -6.26 120.70
CA THR A 8 38.21 -7.39 120.00
C THR A 8 37.02 -6.93 119.15
N GLU A 9 36.16 -6.05 119.67
CA GLU A 9 35.04 -5.46 118.91
C GLU A 9 35.54 -4.63 117.72
N ARG A 10 36.64 -3.88 117.89
CA ARG A 10 37.28 -3.16 116.78
C ARG A 10 37.77 -4.11 115.70
N LEU A 11 38.50 -5.17 116.07
CA LEU A 11 39.03 -6.15 115.12
C LEU A 11 37.91 -6.88 114.37
N VAL A 12 36.84 -7.26 115.06
CA VAL A 12 35.67 -7.90 114.45
C VAL A 12 34.96 -6.95 113.48
N ASN A 13 34.85 -5.65 113.82
CA ASN A 13 34.29 -4.66 112.91
C ASN A 13 35.20 -4.39 111.72
N GLU A 14 36.52 -4.33 111.89
CA GLU A 14 37.48 -4.22 110.79
C GLU A 14 37.43 -5.45 109.88
N LEU A 15 37.35 -6.65 110.44
CA LEU A 15 37.20 -7.90 109.69
C LEU A 15 35.88 -7.93 108.91
N ARG A 16 34.77 -7.50 109.54
CA ARG A 16 33.46 -7.39 108.89
C ARG A 16 33.49 -6.39 107.75
N ASN A 17 34.09 -5.22 107.95
CA ASN A 17 34.23 -4.20 106.92
C ASN A 17 35.13 -4.68 105.77
N SER A 18 36.20 -5.43 106.08
CA SER A 18 37.07 -6.03 105.06
C SER A 18 36.37 -7.15 104.28
N ALA A 19 35.55 -7.96 104.94
CA ALA A 19 34.75 -9.00 104.29
C ALA A 19 33.66 -8.37 103.39
N GLN A 20 32.99 -7.32 103.86
CA GLN A 20 32.04 -6.55 103.07
C GLN A 20 32.71 -5.91 101.84
N TYR A 21 33.88 -5.28 102.02
CA TYR A 21 34.66 -4.70 100.92
C TYR A 21 35.10 -5.76 99.90
N ALA A 22 35.48 -6.96 100.36
CA ALA A 22 35.82 -8.06 99.47
C ALA A 22 34.59 -8.57 98.70
N GLN A 23 33.42 -8.63 99.34
CA GLN A 23 32.15 -8.99 98.70
C GLN A 23 31.77 -7.97 97.63
N ASP A 24 31.79 -6.68 97.95
CA ASP A 24 31.46 -5.60 97.00
C ASP A 24 32.41 -5.63 95.78
N LYS A 25 33.69 -6.00 96.00
CA LYS A 25 34.64 -6.23 94.89
C LYS A 25 34.31 -7.47 94.06
N LEU A 26 33.89 -8.56 94.68
CA LEU A 26 33.47 -9.77 93.98
C LEU A 26 32.22 -9.50 93.14
N ASP A 27 31.24 -8.78 93.69
CA ASP A 27 30.02 -8.38 92.98
C ASP A 27 30.35 -7.47 91.78
N CYS A 28 31.28 -6.51 91.96
CA CYS A 28 31.77 -5.68 90.86
C CYS A 28 32.51 -6.48 89.77
N ILE A 29 33.27 -7.51 90.17
CA ILE A 29 33.94 -8.41 89.22
C ILE A 29 32.92 -9.29 88.48
N GLU A 30 31.88 -9.78 89.17
CA GLU A 30 30.81 -10.56 88.57
C GLU A 30 30.04 -9.75 87.52
N GLU A 31 29.65 -8.51 87.86
CA GLU A 31 29.00 -7.59 86.93
C GLU A 31 29.86 -7.36 85.68
N ARG A 32 31.16 -7.08 85.86
CA ARG A 32 32.10 -6.91 84.75
C ARG A 32 32.25 -8.17 83.90
N THR A 33 32.26 -9.34 84.53
CA THR A 33 32.37 -10.63 83.84
C THR A 33 31.14 -10.90 82.98
N ASN A 34 29.95 -10.57 83.48
CA ASN A 34 28.70 -10.69 82.72
C ASN A 34 28.68 -9.75 81.51
N VAL A 35 29.14 -8.50 81.66
CA VAL A 35 29.29 -7.56 80.54
C VAL A 35 30.28 -8.08 79.50
N VAL A 36 31.42 -8.64 79.93
CA VAL A 36 32.40 -9.25 79.02
C VAL A 36 31.82 -10.46 78.29
N LEU A 37 31.06 -11.32 78.97
CA LEU A 37 30.39 -12.47 78.35
C LEU A 37 29.37 -12.03 77.30
N GLN A 38 28.56 -11.01 77.61
CA GLN A 38 27.59 -10.43 76.68
C GLN A 38 28.30 -9.86 75.44
N ASN A 39 29.38 -9.10 75.63
CA ASN A 39 30.17 -8.56 74.52
C ASN A 39 30.81 -9.68 73.67
N SER A 40 31.30 -10.75 74.31
CA SER A 40 31.85 -11.91 73.60
C SER A 40 30.80 -12.61 72.74
N ASN A 41 29.57 -12.75 73.24
CA ASN A 41 28.47 -13.32 72.47
C ASN A 41 28.12 -12.43 71.25
N GLN A 42 28.06 -11.11 71.44
CA GLN A 42 27.83 -10.17 70.34
C GLN A 42 28.95 -10.21 69.28
N ILE A 43 30.20 -10.39 69.70
CA ILE A 43 31.33 -10.55 68.79
C ILE A 43 31.19 -11.87 68.01
N SER A 44 30.80 -12.96 68.67
CA SER A 44 30.55 -14.25 68.01
C SER A 44 29.44 -14.15 66.96
N ASP A 45 28.33 -13.50 67.29
CA ASP A 45 27.23 -13.27 66.35
C ASP A 45 27.67 -12.40 65.16
N SER A 46 28.48 -11.37 65.43
CA SER A 46 29.05 -10.50 64.40
C SER A 46 29.99 -11.26 63.47
N LEU A 47 30.82 -12.17 64.00
CA LEU A 47 31.70 -13.03 63.21
C LEU A 47 30.90 -13.98 62.32
N ASN A 48 29.83 -14.58 62.83
CA ASN A 48 28.95 -15.43 62.02
C ASN A 48 28.26 -14.63 60.90
N ALA A 49 27.83 -13.40 61.18
CA ALA A 49 27.27 -12.51 60.15
C ALA A 49 28.30 -12.11 59.08
N ILE A 50 29.57 -11.94 59.46
CA ILE A 50 30.68 -11.69 58.52
C ILE A 50 30.92 -12.93 57.66
N ASP A 51 30.93 -14.13 58.23
CA ASP A 51 31.14 -15.37 57.48
C ASP A 51 30.06 -15.59 56.40
N ILE A 52 28.79 -15.35 56.76
CA ILE A 52 27.67 -15.36 55.79
C ILE A 52 27.88 -14.34 54.67
N ARG A 53 28.38 -13.13 55.00
CA ARG A 53 28.68 -12.11 53.98
C ARG A 53 29.83 -12.52 53.08
N ILE A 54 30.89 -13.12 53.62
CA ILE A 54 32.03 -13.61 52.83
C ILE A 54 31.55 -14.68 51.85
N HIS A 55 30.73 -15.63 52.30
CA HIS A 55 30.19 -16.66 51.43
C HIS A 55 29.32 -16.10 50.30
N ASN A 56 28.49 -15.09 50.60
CA ASN A 56 27.68 -14.42 49.58
C ASN A 56 28.54 -13.66 48.56
N VAL A 57 29.62 -13.00 49.00
CA VAL A 57 30.58 -12.32 48.11
C VAL A 57 31.29 -13.32 47.21
N ASP A 58 31.71 -14.46 47.74
CA ASP A 58 32.34 -15.54 46.96
C ASP A 58 31.39 -16.07 45.87
N GLN A 59 30.14 -16.38 46.24
CA GLN A 59 29.13 -16.84 45.29
C GLN A 59 28.82 -15.79 44.21
N THR A 60 28.71 -14.51 44.61
CA THR A 60 28.47 -13.41 43.66
C THR A 60 29.67 -13.25 42.71
N THR A 61 30.90 -13.38 43.22
CA THR A 61 32.13 -13.29 42.41
C THR A 61 32.20 -14.41 41.37
N HIS A 62 31.86 -15.64 41.76
CA HIS A 62 31.85 -16.77 40.83
C HIS A 62 30.78 -16.62 39.74
N SER A 63 29.61 -16.05 40.08
CA SER A 63 28.60 -15.72 39.08
C SER A 63 29.08 -14.65 38.10
N LEU A 64 29.80 -13.63 38.59
CA LEU A 64 30.37 -12.56 37.76
C LEU A 64 31.43 -13.09 36.79
N GLU A 65 32.24 -14.06 37.22
CA GLU A 65 33.23 -14.73 36.37
C GLU A 65 32.57 -15.40 35.16
N GLY A 66 31.47 -16.15 35.39
CA GLY A 66 30.71 -16.77 34.30
C GLY A 66 30.09 -15.75 33.33
N TYR A 67 29.57 -14.62 33.83
CA TYR A 67 29.11 -13.53 32.97
C TYR A 67 30.24 -12.91 32.15
N MET A 68 31.43 -12.77 32.73
CA MET A 68 32.58 -12.17 32.05
C MET A 68 33.13 -13.07 30.95
N GLU A 69 33.16 -14.39 31.16
CA GLU A 69 33.51 -15.36 30.12
C GLU A 69 32.51 -15.30 28.95
N SER A 70 31.21 -15.28 29.25
CA SER A 70 30.16 -15.13 28.23
C SER A 70 30.28 -13.81 27.47
N LEU A 71 30.58 -12.71 28.17
CA LEU A 71 30.77 -11.39 27.56
C LEU A 71 32.00 -11.36 26.63
N ILE A 72 33.10 -12.02 27.01
CA ILE A 72 34.30 -12.14 26.17
C ILE A 72 33.96 -12.93 24.89
N GLN A 73 33.27 -14.06 25.03
CA GLN A 73 32.85 -14.87 23.90
C GLN A 73 31.92 -14.07 22.96
N HIS A 74 30.95 -13.35 23.52
CA HIS A 74 30.04 -12.51 22.74
C HIS A 74 30.78 -11.39 22.02
N SER A 75 31.70 -10.69 22.70
CA SER A 75 32.55 -9.65 22.10
C SER A 75 33.34 -10.19 20.90
N GLN A 76 33.95 -11.38 21.03
CA GLN A 76 34.69 -12.00 19.93
C GLN A 76 33.78 -12.32 18.73
N THR A 77 32.54 -12.79 18.97
CA THR A 77 31.58 -13.04 17.89
C THR A 77 31.17 -11.75 17.18
N VAL A 78 30.94 -10.67 17.93
CA VAL A 78 30.60 -9.36 17.38
C VAL A 78 31.75 -8.80 16.54
N TYR A 79 32.99 -8.91 17.02
CA TYR A 79 34.16 -8.49 16.24
C TYR A 79 34.28 -9.26 14.92
N LYS A 80 34.07 -10.58 14.94
CA LYS A 80 34.10 -11.40 13.73
C LYS A 80 33.00 -10.97 12.74
N GLN A 81 31.77 -10.79 13.22
CA GLN A 81 30.66 -10.31 12.39
C GLN A 81 30.93 -8.93 11.80
N ALA A 82 31.51 -8.01 12.57
CA ALA A 82 31.88 -6.68 12.08
C ALA A 82 32.93 -6.76 10.95
N SER A 83 33.89 -7.68 11.06
CA SER A 83 34.86 -7.96 9.99
C SER A 83 34.18 -8.49 8.73
N ASP A 84 33.32 -9.51 8.87
CA ASP A 84 32.59 -10.11 7.74
C ASP A 84 31.68 -9.08 7.02
N ILE A 85 31.07 -8.17 7.79
CA ILE A 85 30.29 -7.05 7.25
C ILE A 85 31.18 -6.09 6.47
N ALA A 86 32.37 -5.75 6.97
CA ALA A 86 33.30 -4.86 6.29
C ALA A 86 33.76 -5.45 4.94
N ASP A 87 34.03 -6.75 4.90
CA ASP A 87 34.37 -7.46 3.66
C ASP A 87 33.19 -7.46 2.67
N SER A 88 31.98 -7.73 3.14
CA SER A 88 30.76 -7.68 2.33
C SER A 88 30.50 -6.27 1.76
N GLN A 89 30.73 -5.22 2.56
CA GLN A 89 30.61 -3.83 2.11
C GLN A 89 31.63 -3.48 1.02
N ARG A 90 32.85 -4.01 1.13
CA ARG A 90 33.89 -3.82 0.11
C ARG A 90 33.50 -4.50 -1.21
N GLU A 91 32.99 -5.73 -1.15
CA GLU A 91 32.52 -6.45 -2.33
C GLU A 91 31.35 -5.71 -3.00
N LEU A 92 30.36 -5.26 -2.22
CA LEU A 92 29.24 -4.49 -2.74
C LEU A 92 29.70 -3.21 -3.45
N ARG A 93 30.66 -2.47 -2.87
CA ARG A 93 31.21 -1.26 -3.48
C ARG A 93 31.89 -1.55 -4.82
N ASN A 94 32.62 -2.67 -4.92
CA ASN A 94 33.23 -3.09 -6.18
C ASN A 94 32.17 -3.48 -7.22
N GLY A 95 31.15 -4.24 -6.80
CA GLY A 95 30.02 -4.59 -7.67
C GLY A 95 29.27 -3.37 -8.20
N GLN A 96 29.06 -2.35 -7.35
CA GLN A 96 28.47 -1.07 -7.75
C GLN A 96 29.33 -0.32 -8.77
N ALA A 97 30.65 -0.31 -8.60
CA ALA A 97 31.56 0.31 -9.56
C ALA A 97 31.51 -0.38 -10.93
N MET A 98 31.57 -1.73 -10.95
CA MET A 98 31.44 -2.51 -12.19
C MET A 98 30.09 -2.28 -12.88
N MET A 99 29.00 -2.28 -12.12
CA MET A 99 27.66 -2.02 -12.66
C MET A 99 27.56 -0.62 -13.26
N ASN A 100 28.18 0.38 -12.62
CA ASN A 100 28.20 1.76 -13.13
C ASN A 100 28.98 1.85 -14.46
N ASP A 101 30.12 1.16 -14.57
CA ASP A 101 30.90 1.12 -15.80
C ASP A 101 30.12 0.42 -16.93
N GLN A 102 29.48 -0.72 -16.65
CA GLN A 102 28.63 -1.43 -17.61
C GLN A 102 27.40 -0.61 -18.03
N LEU A 103 26.78 0.10 -17.09
CA LEU A 103 25.64 0.98 -17.38
C LEU A 103 26.07 2.13 -18.28
N LYS A 104 27.23 2.73 -18.01
CA LYS A 104 27.78 3.80 -18.84
C LYS A 104 28.07 3.30 -20.26
N GLU A 105 28.68 2.13 -20.39
CA GLU A 105 28.91 1.48 -21.69
C GLU A 105 27.59 1.22 -22.42
N GLY A 106 26.60 0.63 -21.75
CA GLY A 106 25.26 0.40 -22.31
C GLY A 106 24.58 1.68 -22.79
N ILE A 107 24.69 2.78 -22.03
CA ILE A 107 24.17 4.09 -22.43
C ILE A 107 24.88 4.62 -23.68
N THR A 108 26.21 4.48 -23.76
CA THR A 108 26.95 4.93 -24.95
C THR A 108 26.60 4.10 -26.20
N MET A 109 26.37 2.80 -26.04
CA MET A 109 25.92 1.93 -27.13
C MET A 109 24.51 2.31 -27.58
N LEU A 110 23.61 2.61 -26.64
CA LEU A 110 22.25 3.05 -26.93
C LEU A 110 22.23 4.40 -27.65
N ASP A 111 23.04 5.37 -27.23
CA ASP A 111 23.20 6.66 -27.93
C ASP A 111 23.69 6.46 -29.37
N GLY A 112 24.67 5.56 -29.57
CA GLY A 112 25.14 5.19 -30.91
C GLY A 112 24.04 4.57 -31.77
N ALA A 113 23.26 3.64 -31.21
CA ALA A 113 22.13 3.02 -31.90
C ALA A 113 21.03 4.05 -32.24
N TYR A 114 20.72 4.97 -31.33
CA TYR A 114 19.74 6.03 -31.54
C TYR A 114 20.16 6.99 -32.65
N LYS A 115 21.43 7.40 -32.70
CA LYS A 115 21.98 8.22 -33.80
C LYS A 115 21.91 7.51 -35.14
N ASN A 116 22.26 6.21 -35.18
CA ASN A 116 22.16 5.41 -36.41
C ASN A 116 20.70 5.26 -36.87
N LEU A 117 19.77 5.04 -35.93
CA LEU A 117 18.34 5.00 -36.24
C LEU A 117 17.85 6.35 -36.79
N GLY A 118 18.27 7.47 -36.20
CA GLY A 118 17.97 8.81 -36.72
C GLY A 118 18.42 8.99 -38.17
N HIS A 119 19.65 8.59 -38.48
CA HIS A 119 20.17 8.62 -39.85
C HIS A 119 19.37 7.73 -40.82
N GLN A 120 18.97 6.53 -40.39
CA GLN A 120 18.14 5.65 -41.20
C GLN A 120 16.74 6.23 -41.45
N VAL A 121 16.13 6.85 -40.45
CA VAL A 121 14.82 7.51 -40.59
C VAL A 121 14.91 8.71 -41.55
N ASP A 122 15.97 9.50 -41.47
CA ASP A 122 16.19 10.62 -42.39
C ASP A 122 16.41 10.14 -43.83
N ASN A 123 17.17 9.05 -44.03
CA ASN A 123 17.30 8.43 -45.34
C ASN A 123 15.95 7.96 -45.89
N LEU A 124 15.16 7.27 -45.06
CA LEU A 124 13.85 6.75 -45.45
C LEU A 124 12.87 7.89 -45.79
N ARG A 125 12.97 9.02 -45.07
CA ARG A 125 12.22 10.24 -45.38
C ARG A 125 12.62 10.81 -46.73
N ASN A 126 13.91 10.86 -47.05
CA ASN A 126 14.39 11.34 -48.34
C ASN A 126 13.92 10.43 -49.49
N GLU A 127 14.00 9.10 -49.31
CA GLU A 127 13.48 8.13 -50.27
C GLU A 127 11.97 8.29 -50.48
N ALA A 128 11.20 8.53 -49.40
CA ALA A 128 9.75 8.77 -49.51
C ALA A 128 9.42 10.05 -50.30
N ILE A 129 10.20 11.13 -50.11
CA ILE A 129 10.07 12.37 -50.89
C ILE A 129 10.37 12.12 -52.37
N GLU A 130 11.39 11.30 -52.67
CA GLU A 130 11.72 10.93 -54.05
C GLU A 130 10.59 10.13 -54.72
N ILE A 131 10.01 9.17 -54.00
CA ILE A 131 8.85 8.41 -54.48
C ILE A 131 7.66 9.34 -54.74
N GLU A 132 7.38 10.28 -53.86
CA GLU A 132 6.30 11.27 -54.05
C GLU A 132 6.53 12.11 -55.34
N ASN A 133 7.76 12.55 -55.57
CA ASN A 133 8.12 13.29 -56.78
C ASN A 133 7.92 12.45 -58.06
N GLU A 134 8.30 11.17 -58.06
CA GLU A 134 8.04 10.31 -59.22
C GLU A 134 6.55 9.99 -59.39
N ILE A 135 5.78 9.81 -58.31
CA ILE A 135 4.31 9.64 -58.38
C ILE A 135 3.66 10.86 -59.03
N THR A 136 4.03 12.09 -58.63
CA THR A 136 3.46 13.31 -59.21
C THR A 136 3.81 13.46 -60.69
N LYS A 137 5.05 13.12 -61.09
CA LYS A 137 5.48 13.11 -62.50
C LYS A 137 4.72 12.07 -63.34
N VAL A 138 4.53 10.86 -62.83
CA VAL A 138 3.69 9.83 -63.46
C VAL A 138 2.24 10.34 -63.56
N GLY A 139 1.71 10.94 -62.50
CA GLY A 139 0.37 11.52 -62.47
C GLY A 139 0.17 12.60 -63.54
N ASN A 140 1.12 13.51 -63.69
CA ASN A 140 1.10 14.55 -64.73
C ASN A 140 1.17 13.96 -66.15
N THR A 141 2.03 12.96 -66.34
CA THR A 141 2.18 12.26 -67.64
C THR A 141 0.89 11.52 -68.00
N MET A 142 0.28 10.85 -67.03
CA MET A 142 -0.97 10.13 -67.21
C MET A 142 -2.13 11.08 -67.48
N SER A 143 -2.20 12.20 -66.76
CA SER A 143 -3.19 13.27 -67.00
C SER A 143 -3.07 13.84 -68.42
N SER A 144 -1.85 14.12 -68.88
CA SER A 144 -1.61 14.58 -70.26
C SER A 144 -2.04 13.53 -71.28
N SER A 145 -1.71 12.26 -71.06
CA SER A 145 -2.08 11.16 -71.95
C SER A 145 -3.60 10.96 -72.01
N MET A 146 -4.27 11.04 -70.85
CA MET A 146 -5.72 10.95 -70.74
C MET A 146 -6.42 12.10 -71.46
N ASN A 147 -5.87 13.32 -71.36
CA ASN A 147 -6.42 14.46 -72.08
C ASN A 147 -6.28 14.30 -73.60
N SER A 148 -5.14 13.79 -74.09
CA SER A 148 -4.96 13.46 -75.51
C SER A 148 -5.93 12.38 -76.01
N LEU A 149 -6.15 11.34 -75.21
CA LEU A 149 -7.14 10.30 -75.49
C LEU A 149 -8.56 10.88 -75.55
N LYS A 150 -8.92 11.76 -74.61
CA LYS A 150 -10.22 12.44 -74.60
C LYS A 150 -10.43 13.27 -75.87
N ILE A 151 -9.46 14.09 -76.25
CA ILE A 151 -9.52 14.90 -77.48
C ILE A 151 -9.70 14.01 -78.71
N THR A 152 -8.99 12.88 -78.76
CA THR A 152 -9.09 11.92 -79.87
C THR A 152 -10.47 11.25 -79.90
N ALA A 153 -11.02 10.87 -78.74
CA ALA A 153 -12.36 10.30 -78.64
C ALA A 153 -13.45 11.31 -79.05
N ASP A 154 -13.30 12.58 -78.66
CA ASP A 154 -14.21 13.67 -79.06
C ASP A 154 -14.17 13.90 -80.58
N ASP A 155 -12.98 13.88 -81.22
CA ASP A 155 -12.85 13.99 -82.68
C ASP A 155 -13.50 12.81 -83.41
N ILE A 156 -13.32 11.58 -82.90
CA ILE A 156 -14.01 10.39 -83.43
C ILE A 156 -15.53 10.56 -83.29
N SER A 157 -16.01 11.02 -82.14
CA SER A 157 -17.43 11.26 -81.89
C SER A 157 -18.00 12.27 -82.89
N ASN A 158 -17.32 13.41 -83.09
CA ASN A 158 -17.71 14.44 -84.04
C ASN A 158 -17.73 13.91 -85.48
N LYS A 159 -16.70 13.18 -85.90
CA LYS A 159 -16.62 12.57 -87.24
C LYS A 159 -17.68 11.48 -87.45
N ALA A 160 -17.93 10.64 -86.45
CA ALA A 160 -18.96 9.62 -86.50
C ALA A 160 -20.35 10.25 -86.60
N GLY A 161 -20.62 11.32 -85.83
CA GLY A 161 -21.86 12.11 -85.93
C GLY A 161 -22.06 12.68 -87.34
N ALA A 162 -21.05 13.37 -87.88
CA ALA A 162 -21.10 13.91 -89.24
C ALA A 162 -21.25 12.83 -90.33
N SER A 163 -20.68 11.64 -90.11
CA SER A 163 -20.83 10.48 -91.00
C SER A 163 -22.25 9.91 -90.94
N LEU A 164 -22.84 9.82 -89.74
CA LEU A 164 -24.22 9.38 -89.55
C LEU A 164 -25.22 10.32 -90.24
N ASP A 165 -25.02 11.63 -90.10
CA ASP A 165 -25.83 12.65 -90.79
C ASP A 165 -25.74 12.51 -92.31
N LYS A 166 -24.53 12.28 -92.85
CA LYS A 166 -24.33 12.01 -94.28
C LYS A 166 -24.98 10.70 -94.73
N GLN A 167 -24.93 9.65 -93.91
CA GLN A 167 -25.64 8.39 -94.21
C GLN A 167 -27.15 8.60 -94.21
N HIS A 168 -27.69 9.43 -93.32
CA HIS A 168 -29.10 9.80 -93.34
C HIS A 168 -29.48 10.55 -94.62
N GLN A 169 -28.69 11.55 -95.03
CA GLN A 169 -28.88 12.25 -96.31
C GLN A 169 -28.78 11.32 -97.53
N LEU A 170 -27.86 10.34 -97.48
CA LEU A 170 -27.74 9.33 -98.54
C LEU A 170 -28.99 8.45 -98.60
N LEU A 171 -29.50 7.98 -97.46
CA LEU A 171 -30.74 7.18 -97.40
C LEU A 171 -31.93 7.97 -97.94
N GLU A 172 -32.02 9.25 -97.62
CA GLU A 172 -33.04 10.16 -98.15
C GLU A 172 -32.91 10.31 -99.68
N GLY A 173 -31.70 10.57 -100.18
CA GLY A 173 -31.43 10.64 -101.63
C GLY A 173 -31.68 9.31 -102.36
N GLN A 174 -31.39 8.17 -101.72
CA GLN A 174 -31.72 6.83 -102.24
C GLN A 174 -33.22 6.59 -102.26
N SER A 175 -33.97 7.09 -101.28
CA SER A 175 -35.44 7.03 -101.28
C SER A 175 -36.02 7.81 -102.47
N THR A 176 -35.51 9.02 -102.73
CA THR A 176 -35.89 9.82 -103.91
C THR A 176 -35.48 9.13 -105.23
N ALA A 177 -34.30 8.51 -105.28
CA ALA A 177 -33.86 7.73 -106.43
C ALA A 177 -34.69 6.45 -106.64
N LEU A 178 -35.16 5.81 -105.57
CA LEU A 178 -36.04 4.65 -105.60
C LEU A 178 -37.43 5.01 -106.16
N GLU A 179 -37.91 6.21 -105.86
CA GLU A 179 -39.13 6.78 -106.46
C GLU A 179 -38.94 7.04 -107.96
N GLY A 180 -37.79 7.57 -108.36
CA GLY A 180 -37.38 7.67 -109.78
C GLY A 180 -37.21 6.32 -110.46
N LEU A 181 -36.70 5.31 -109.75
CA LEU A 181 -36.58 3.92 -110.23
C LEU A 181 -37.95 3.27 -110.39
N ARG A 182 -38.94 3.52 -109.52
CA ARG A 182 -40.32 3.05 -109.74
C ARG A 182 -40.93 3.64 -111.02
N PHE A 183 -40.58 4.87 -111.37
CA PHE A 183 -40.98 5.49 -112.64
C PHE A 183 -40.32 4.79 -113.85
N LEU A 184 -39.05 4.40 -113.71
CA LEU A 184 -38.29 3.62 -114.69
C LEU A 184 -38.72 2.14 -114.78
N THR A 185 -39.08 1.50 -113.67
CA THR A 185 -39.61 0.13 -113.58
C THR A 185 -40.96 0.01 -114.31
N ARG A 186 -41.76 1.08 -114.31
CA ARG A 186 -42.99 1.16 -115.12
C ARG A 186 -42.69 1.33 -116.63
N PHE A 187 -41.52 1.84 -116.98
CA PHE A 187 -41.04 2.01 -118.36
C PHE A 187 -40.29 0.77 -118.88
N GLN A 188 -39.73 -0.05 -117.99
CA GLN A 188 -38.98 -1.28 -118.30
C GLN A 188 -39.78 -2.58 -118.18
N SER A 189 -41.06 -2.53 -117.77
CA SER A 189 -41.95 -3.71 -117.77
C SER A 189 -42.49 -4.11 -119.15
N GLU A 190 -42.02 -3.48 -120.23
CA GLU A 190 -42.41 -3.78 -121.62
C GLU A 190 -41.20 -4.11 -122.53
N ALA A 191 -40.02 -4.39 -121.97
CA ALA A 191 -38.87 -4.86 -122.73
C ALA A 191 -38.02 -5.88 -121.94
N LEU A 192 -38.24 -7.17 -122.24
CA LEU A 192 -37.31 -8.31 -122.04
C LEU A 192 -36.98 -8.66 -120.58
N GLU A 193 -37.45 -9.76 -119.99
CA GLU A 193 -37.17 -11.17 -120.34
C GLU A 193 -35.67 -11.47 -120.50
N GLU A 194 -35.14 -12.21 -119.51
CA GLU A 194 -33.99 -13.12 -119.57
C GLU A 194 -32.54 -12.56 -119.46
N SER A 195 -31.97 -12.56 -118.24
CA SER A 195 -30.84 -13.42 -117.83
C SER A 195 -29.83 -12.82 -116.79
N SER A 196 -29.69 -13.55 -115.67
CA SER A 196 -28.47 -13.85 -114.90
C SER A 196 -27.63 -12.77 -114.17
N HIS A 197 -27.56 -12.87 -112.83
CA HIS A 197 -26.25 -12.80 -112.14
C HIS A 197 -26.21 -13.73 -110.92
N ARG A 198 -25.82 -14.97 -111.19
CA ARG A 198 -25.32 -15.95 -110.23
C ARG A 198 -23.79 -15.82 -110.20
N ASN A 199 -23.22 -14.95 -109.36
CA ASN A 199 -21.80 -15.05 -108.97
C ASN A 199 -21.34 -14.20 -107.76
N THR A 200 -22.03 -14.24 -106.62
CA THR A 200 -21.57 -13.56 -105.38
C THR A 200 -21.92 -14.33 -104.11
N LEU A 201 -21.88 -15.66 -104.18
CA LEU A 201 -22.06 -16.56 -103.03
C LEU A 201 -20.89 -17.52 -102.87
N GLN A 202 -19.69 -17.10 -103.31
CA GLN A 202 -18.46 -17.88 -103.21
C GLN A 202 -17.32 -17.16 -102.47
N GLN A 203 -17.62 -16.11 -101.69
CA GLN A 203 -16.65 -15.44 -100.81
C GLN A 203 -17.04 -15.46 -99.32
N LEU A 204 -18.22 -15.98 -98.97
CA LEU A 204 -18.69 -16.03 -97.58
C LEU A 204 -18.28 -17.31 -96.83
N ALA A 205 -17.84 -18.35 -97.55
CA ALA A 205 -17.48 -19.64 -96.96
C ALA A 205 -16.03 -19.71 -96.44
N GLU A 206 -15.15 -18.80 -96.86
CA GLU A 206 -13.72 -18.86 -96.53
C GLU A 206 -13.33 -17.99 -95.31
N TYR A 207 -14.20 -17.07 -94.89
CA TYR A 207 -13.97 -16.19 -93.74
C TYR A 207 -14.42 -16.82 -92.40
N GLY A 208 -15.48 -17.63 -92.41
CA GLY A 208 -16.02 -18.26 -91.20
C GLY A 208 -15.13 -19.31 -90.54
N ARG A 209 -14.18 -19.90 -91.28
CA ARG A 209 -13.33 -21.00 -90.79
C ARG A 209 -12.11 -20.52 -89.99
N LYS A 210 -11.64 -19.28 -90.20
CA LYS A 210 -10.48 -18.71 -89.48
C LYS A 210 -10.84 -18.11 -88.11
N GLN A 211 -12.06 -17.60 -87.93
CA GLN A 211 -12.51 -17.02 -86.65
C GLN A 211 -12.83 -18.06 -85.56
N GLN A 212 -13.06 -19.32 -85.94
CA GLN A 212 -13.48 -20.36 -85.01
C GLN A 212 -12.30 -21.06 -84.30
N GLU A 213 -11.08 -20.98 -84.86
CA GLU A 213 -9.84 -21.53 -84.26
C GLU A 213 -9.20 -20.58 -83.23
N GLU A 214 -9.36 -19.25 -83.38
CA GLU A 214 -8.82 -18.26 -82.44
C GLU A 214 -9.63 -18.15 -81.13
N LEU A 215 -10.92 -18.47 -81.17
CA LEU A 215 -11.80 -18.43 -79.98
C LEU A 215 -11.52 -19.59 -79.02
N LEU A 216 -11.24 -20.79 -79.53
CA LEU A 216 -10.89 -21.95 -78.71
C LEU A 216 -9.55 -21.76 -77.97
N LYS A 217 -8.57 -21.14 -78.61
CA LYS A 217 -7.24 -20.88 -78.02
C LYS A 217 -7.26 -19.80 -76.92
N ARG A 218 -8.17 -18.82 -77.01
CA ARG A 218 -8.39 -17.82 -75.95
C ARG A 218 -9.15 -18.38 -74.74
N GLN A 219 -9.99 -19.38 -74.94
CA GLN A 219 -10.80 -19.98 -73.87
C GLN A 219 -9.96 -20.87 -72.94
N GLU A 220 -8.95 -21.57 -73.48
CA GLU A 220 -8.03 -22.42 -72.69
C GLU A 220 -7.05 -21.60 -71.83
N GLN A 221 -6.57 -20.46 -72.34
CA GLN A 221 -5.75 -19.52 -71.56
C GLN A 221 -6.56 -18.81 -70.45
N LEU A 222 -7.85 -18.53 -70.68
CA LEU A 222 -8.71 -17.95 -69.65
C LEU A 222 -9.00 -18.94 -68.53
N GLN A 223 -9.18 -20.23 -68.84
CA GLN A 223 -9.42 -21.28 -67.85
C GLN A 223 -8.23 -21.42 -66.89
N GLN A 224 -7.01 -21.43 -67.42
CA GLN A 224 -5.78 -21.58 -66.63
C GLN A 224 -5.51 -20.36 -65.72
N VAL A 225 -5.80 -19.15 -66.20
CA VAL A 225 -5.71 -17.93 -65.38
C VAL A 225 -6.82 -17.91 -64.32
N HIS A 226 -8.01 -18.41 -64.64
CA HIS A 226 -9.12 -18.47 -63.69
C HIS A 226 -8.85 -19.47 -62.56
N ASP A 227 -8.28 -20.64 -62.86
CA ASP A 227 -7.91 -21.64 -61.87
C ASP A 227 -6.80 -21.13 -60.93
N HIS A 228 -5.79 -20.45 -61.48
CA HIS A 228 -4.73 -19.81 -60.69
C HIS A 228 -5.25 -18.65 -59.82
N LEU A 229 -6.27 -17.92 -60.30
CA LEU A 229 -6.92 -16.85 -59.54
C LEU A 229 -7.77 -17.43 -58.38
N VAL A 230 -8.47 -18.53 -58.62
CA VAL A 230 -9.25 -19.24 -57.58
C VAL A 230 -8.31 -19.81 -56.52
N GLU A 231 -7.20 -20.41 -56.91
CA GLU A 231 -6.19 -20.94 -55.98
C GLU A 231 -5.54 -19.82 -55.14
N ASN A 232 -5.20 -18.68 -55.77
CA ASN A 232 -4.72 -17.50 -55.04
C ASN A 232 -5.78 -16.89 -54.13
N SER A 233 -7.06 -16.87 -54.53
CA SER A 233 -8.12 -16.39 -53.67
C SER A 233 -8.29 -17.28 -52.44
N LYS A 234 -8.12 -18.60 -52.59
CA LYS A 234 -8.22 -19.58 -51.51
C LYS A 234 -7.04 -19.49 -50.55
N SER A 235 -5.83 -19.26 -51.06
CA SER A 235 -4.63 -19.05 -50.23
C SER A 235 -4.68 -17.72 -49.47
N ILE A 236 -5.21 -16.65 -50.09
CA ILE A 236 -5.45 -15.36 -49.43
C ILE A 236 -6.52 -15.48 -48.35
N LEU A 237 -7.62 -16.22 -48.60
CA LEU A 237 -8.67 -16.44 -47.62
C LEU A 237 -8.14 -17.23 -46.40
N ALA A 238 -7.35 -18.28 -46.64
CA ALA A 238 -6.70 -19.04 -45.58
C ALA A 238 -5.69 -18.18 -44.77
N ALA A 239 -4.98 -17.28 -45.44
CA ALA A 239 -4.11 -16.31 -44.77
C ALA A 239 -4.92 -15.31 -43.94
N GLN A 240 -6.05 -14.80 -44.43
CA GLN A 240 -6.94 -13.89 -43.70
C GLN A 240 -7.57 -14.56 -42.47
N GLU A 241 -8.02 -15.81 -42.56
CA GLU A 241 -8.52 -16.58 -41.42
C GLU A 241 -7.42 -16.84 -40.37
N ALA A 242 -6.19 -17.10 -40.82
CA ALA A 242 -5.02 -17.19 -39.95
C ALA A 242 -4.68 -15.84 -39.28
N PHE A 243 -4.89 -14.71 -39.98
CA PHE A 243 -4.70 -13.37 -39.42
C PHE A 243 -5.80 -13.00 -38.41
N GLU A 244 -7.07 -13.27 -38.70
CA GLU A 244 -8.19 -13.04 -37.77
C GLU A 244 -8.01 -13.86 -36.49
N SER A 245 -7.70 -15.14 -36.61
CA SER A 245 -7.44 -15.99 -35.44
C SER A 245 -6.22 -15.53 -34.63
N LYS A 246 -5.19 -15.00 -35.29
CA LYS A 246 -4.01 -14.42 -34.62
C LYS A 246 -4.32 -13.07 -33.97
N GLN A 247 -5.14 -12.24 -34.60
CA GLN A 247 -5.58 -10.96 -34.06
C GLN A 247 -6.52 -11.16 -32.85
N ALA A 248 -7.44 -12.13 -32.93
CA ALA A 248 -8.30 -12.51 -31.81
C ALA A 248 -7.47 -13.03 -30.61
N ARG A 249 -6.45 -13.87 -30.87
CA ARG A 249 -5.52 -14.32 -29.82
C ARG A 249 -4.72 -13.16 -29.22
N MET A 250 -4.29 -12.21 -30.03
CA MET A 250 -3.61 -11.00 -29.54
C MET A 250 -4.54 -10.15 -28.67
N PHE A 251 -5.80 -9.97 -29.06
CA PHE A 251 -6.76 -9.19 -28.29
C PHE A 251 -7.09 -9.86 -26.95
N ILE A 252 -7.24 -11.19 -26.93
CA ILE A 252 -7.40 -11.97 -25.69
C ILE A 252 -6.16 -11.86 -24.79
N ALA A 253 -4.96 -11.87 -25.37
CA ALA A 253 -3.72 -11.70 -24.61
C ALA A 253 -3.60 -10.28 -24.03
N VAL A 254 -4.00 -9.25 -24.79
CA VAL A 254 -4.03 -7.85 -24.35
C VAL A 254 -5.07 -7.65 -23.25
N ASP A 255 -6.26 -8.23 -23.38
CA ASP A 255 -7.30 -8.16 -22.35
C ASP A 255 -6.86 -8.86 -21.05
N LYS A 256 -6.22 -10.04 -21.16
CA LYS A 256 -5.58 -10.69 -20.01
C LYS A 256 -4.46 -9.87 -19.39
N LEU A 257 -3.66 -9.16 -20.20
CA LEU A 257 -2.61 -8.27 -19.72
C LEU A 257 -3.19 -7.06 -19.00
N PHE A 258 -4.29 -6.48 -19.48
CA PHE A 258 -4.99 -5.39 -18.81
C PHE A 258 -5.66 -5.86 -17.51
N ALA A 259 -6.28 -7.04 -17.49
CA ALA A 259 -6.81 -7.63 -16.28
C ALA A 259 -5.71 -7.89 -15.25
N LEU A 260 -4.56 -8.40 -15.68
CA LEU A 260 -3.38 -8.61 -14.83
C LEU A 260 -2.79 -7.29 -14.32
N HIS A 261 -2.69 -6.28 -15.19
CA HIS A 261 -2.19 -4.95 -14.83
C HIS A 261 -3.12 -4.27 -13.81
N ASN A 262 -4.44 -4.36 -14.02
CA ASN A 262 -5.43 -3.84 -13.07
C ASN A 262 -5.39 -4.59 -11.72
N ALA A 263 -5.22 -5.92 -11.75
CA ALA A 263 -5.03 -6.71 -10.53
C ALA A 263 -3.74 -6.30 -9.78
N MET A 264 -2.63 -6.14 -10.50
CA MET A 264 -1.34 -5.71 -9.93
C MET A 264 -1.40 -4.29 -9.36
N LEU A 265 -2.07 -3.36 -10.04
CA LEU A 265 -2.25 -1.99 -9.56
C LEU A 265 -3.11 -1.95 -8.29
N LEU A 266 -4.15 -2.79 -8.23
CA LEU A 266 -5.00 -2.94 -7.04
C LEU A 266 -4.20 -3.54 -5.87
N GLU A 267 -3.41 -4.60 -6.11
CA GLU A 267 -2.53 -5.20 -5.10
C GLU A 267 -1.48 -4.20 -4.58
N SER A 268 -0.84 -3.43 -5.46
CA SER A 268 0.10 -2.37 -5.09
C SER A 268 -0.55 -1.30 -4.20
N ARG A 269 -1.78 -0.89 -4.52
CA ARG A 269 -2.51 0.13 -3.76
C ARG A 269 -2.94 -0.38 -2.38
N LEU A 270 -3.31 -1.66 -2.26
CA LEU A 270 -3.61 -2.30 -0.98
C LEU A 270 -2.37 -2.36 -0.06
N ILE A 271 -1.21 -2.73 -0.60
CA ILE A 271 0.05 -2.77 0.16
C ILE A 271 0.40 -1.37 0.68
N LYS A 272 0.27 -0.34 -0.18
CA LYS A 272 0.53 1.05 0.23
C LYS A 272 -0.42 1.52 1.34
N ALA A 273 -1.72 1.21 1.25
CA ALA A 273 -2.68 1.54 2.29
C ALA A 273 -2.33 0.85 3.61
N PHE A 274 -2.03 -0.45 3.57
CA PHE A 274 -1.66 -1.23 4.76
C PHE A 274 -0.48 -0.62 5.53
N ILE A 275 0.58 -0.19 4.84
CA ILE A 275 1.75 0.45 5.46
C ILE A 275 1.36 1.77 6.16
N VAL A 276 0.52 2.59 5.51
CA VAL A 276 0.08 3.88 6.07
C VAL A 276 -0.77 3.68 7.33
N TYR A 277 -1.73 2.76 7.30
CA TYR A 277 -2.58 2.48 8.47
C TYR A 277 -1.81 1.82 9.62
N SER A 278 -0.82 0.98 9.32
CA SER A 278 0.11 0.42 10.31
C SER A 278 0.89 1.55 11.01
N MET A 279 1.47 2.48 10.26
CA MET A 279 2.15 3.65 10.83
C MET A 279 1.20 4.55 11.63
N SER A 280 -0.03 4.75 11.15
CA SER A 280 -1.05 5.53 11.88
C SER A 280 -1.43 4.88 13.21
N THR A 281 -1.41 3.55 13.31
CA THR A 281 -1.65 2.83 14.56
C THR A 281 -0.55 3.12 15.59
N PHE A 282 0.72 3.13 15.17
CA PHE A 282 1.83 3.52 16.03
C PHE A 282 1.73 4.99 16.48
N VAL A 283 1.33 5.89 15.58
CA VAL A 283 1.14 7.31 15.91
C VAL A 283 0.02 7.50 16.94
N ILE A 284 -1.13 6.83 16.76
CA ILE A 284 -2.23 6.85 17.74
C ILE A 284 -1.78 6.26 19.07
N TYR A 285 -1.03 5.16 19.06
CA TYR A 285 -0.46 4.57 20.28
C TYR A 285 0.42 5.56 21.04
N MET A 286 1.30 6.29 20.34
CA MET A 286 2.18 7.30 20.92
C MET A 286 1.39 8.46 21.53
N PHE A 287 0.43 9.04 20.80
CA PHE A 287 -0.40 10.14 21.30
C PHE A 287 -1.31 9.73 22.45
N THR A 288 -1.71 8.47 22.50
CA THR A 288 -2.63 7.96 23.52
C THR A 288 -1.91 7.33 24.72
N SER A 289 -0.57 7.36 24.76
CA SER A 289 0.25 6.79 25.84
C SER A 289 0.11 7.56 27.17
N THR A 290 -0.33 8.82 27.10
CA THR A 290 -0.55 9.68 28.26
C THR A 290 -1.82 9.27 29.02
N LYS A 291 -1.79 9.28 30.36
CA LYS A 291 -2.93 8.91 31.24
C LYS A 291 -4.24 9.64 30.90
N GLN A 292 -4.14 10.85 30.34
CA GLN A 292 -5.25 11.74 30.01
C GLN A 292 -6.15 11.22 28.87
N THR A 293 -5.59 10.42 27.96
CA THR A 293 -6.25 10.05 26.69
C THR A 293 -6.58 8.56 26.60
N TYR A 294 -6.30 7.78 27.65
CA TYR A 294 -6.46 6.33 27.68
C TYR A 294 -7.86 5.79 27.26
N PRO A 295 -9.00 6.37 27.71
CA PRO A 295 -10.32 5.83 27.34
C PRO A 295 -10.67 6.05 25.86
N VAL A 296 -10.07 7.05 25.20
CA VAL A 296 -10.33 7.38 23.80
C VAL A 296 -9.57 6.45 22.83
N ARG A 297 -8.58 5.70 23.33
CA ARG A 297 -7.74 4.77 22.54
C ARG A 297 -8.56 3.73 21.78
N ILE A 298 -9.48 3.05 22.47
CA ILE A 298 -10.26 1.96 21.89
C ILE A 298 -11.20 2.51 20.80
N ARG A 299 -11.81 3.68 21.03
CA ARG A 299 -12.66 4.34 20.04
C ARG A 299 -11.89 4.76 18.79
N LEU A 300 -10.67 5.29 18.95
CA LEU A 300 -9.81 5.66 17.82
C LEU A 300 -9.37 4.46 16.99
N TYR A 301 -9.06 3.32 17.62
CA TYR A 301 -8.71 2.09 16.88
C TYR A 301 -9.90 1.47 16.16
N ILE A 302 -11.09 1.46 16.78
CA ILE A 302 -12.31 1.00 16.10
C ILE A 302 -12.59 1.89 14.87
N GLY A 303 -12.45 3.22 15.01
CA GLY A 303 -12.57 4.14 13.89
C GLY A 303 -11.50 3.93 12.80
N LEU A 304 -10.25 3.66 13.20
CA LEU A 304 -9.17 3.38 12.25
C LEU A 304 -9.45 2.11 11.44
N CYS A 305 -9.86 1.03 12.11
CA CYS A 305 -10.25 -0.22 11.45
C CYS A 305 -11.46 -0.03 10.52
N ALA A 306 -12.48 0.71 10.95
CA ALA A 306 -13.64 1.01 10.11
C ALA A 306 -13.26 1.79 8.85
N THR A 307 -12.38 2.80 8.97
CA THR A 307 -11.91 3.58 7.80
C THR A 307 -11.05 2.74 6.84
N PHE A 308 -10.20 1.86 7.37
CA PHE A 308 -9.45 0.90 6.56
C PHE A 308 -10.38 -0.05 5.80
N SER A 309 -11.40 -0.61 6.48
CA SER A 309 -12.40 -1.47 5.84
C SER A 309 -13.18 -0.75 4.74
N ILE A 310 -13.58 0.51 4.96
CA ILE A 310 -14.26 1.34 3.96
C ILE A 310 -13.34 1.61 2.77
N GLU A 311 -12.06 1.93 3.00
CA GLU A 311 -11.11 2.17 1.92
C GLU A 311 -10.88 0.90 1.06
N VAL A 312 -10.73 -0.26 1.70
CA VAL A 312 -10.63 -1.55 1.00
C VAL A 312 -11.90 -1.86 0.20
N ALA A 313 -13.07 -1.57 0.77
CA ALA A 313 -14.35 -1.76 0.09
C ALA A 313 -14.49 -0.85 -1.14
N VAL A 314 -14.11 0.43 -1.03
CA VAL A 314 -14.09 1.37 -2.15
C VAL A 314 -13.14 0.92 -3.26
N LEU A 315 -11.97 0.36 -2.90
CA LEU A 315 -11.01 -0.15 -3.86
C LEU A 315 -11.46 -1.44 -4.56
N ARG A 316 -12.21 -2.31 -3.85
CA ARG A 316 -12.71 -3.59 -4.38
C ARG A 316 -14.01 -3.47 -5.18
N PHE A 317 -14.95 -2.62 -4.75
CA PHE A 317 -16.33 -2.65 -5.25
C PHE A 317 -16.69 -1.47 -6.16
N THR A 318 -15.94 -0.37 -6.16
CA THR A 318 -16.27 0.79 -7.00
C THR A 318 -15.64 0.64 -8.39
N ALA A 319 -16.45 0.60 -9.44
CA ALA A 319 -16.01 0.55 -10.85
C ALA A 319 -15.84 1.94 -11.49
N ASN A 320 -16.04 3.03 -10.73
CA ASN A 320 -15.93 4.41 -11.24
C ASN A 320 -14.49 4.84 -11.55
N ASP A 321 -14.41 5.95 -12.27
CA ASP A 321 -13.20 6.61 -12.76
C ASP A 321 -12.14 6.84 -11.66
N ILE A 322 -10.86 6.81 -12.05
CA ILE A 322 -9.71 6.82 -11.13
C ILE A 322 -9.69 8.12 -10.30
N GLU A 323 -10.16 9.22 -10.86
CA GLU A 323 -10.25 10.52 -10.19
C GLU A 323 -11.29 10.53 -9.06
N GLN A 324 -12.49 9.97 -9.31
CA GLN A 324 -13.54 9.89 -8.29
C GLN A 324 -13.17 8.97 -7.13
N LYS A 325 -12.46 7.88 -7.41
CA LYS A 325 -11.91 6.98 -6.37
C LYS A 325 -10.95 7.71 -5.45
N THR A 326 -10.02 8.47 -6.02
CA THR A 326 -9.01 9.21 -5.25
C THR A 326 -9.66 10.31 -4.40
N TRP A 327 -10.62 11.03 -4.98
CA TRP A 327 -11.35 12.07 -4.28
C TRP A 327 -12.15 11.53 -3.07
N MET A 328 -12.87 10.42 -3.27
CA MET A 328 -13.68 9.80 -2.22
C MET A 328 -12.81 9.23 -1.08
N VAL A 329 -11.68 8.59 -1.40
CA VAL A 329 -10.74 8.09 -0.39
C VAL A 329 -10.13 9.25 0.42
N ASN A 330 -9.76 10.35 -0.24
CA ASN A 330 -9.19 11.50 0.45
C ASN A 330 -10.21 12.18 1.38
N LEU A 331 -11.48 12.23 0.98
CA LEU A 331 -12.58 12.77 1.79
C LEU A 331 -12.82 11.91 3.04
N VAL A 332 -12.87 10.58 2.91
CA VAL A 332 -13.02 9.65 4.05
C VAL A 332 -11.85 9.80 5.04
N ARG A 333 -10.61 9.88 4.55
CA ARG A 333 -9.43 10.09 5.39
C ARG A 333 -9.44 11.43 6.11
N SER A 334 -9.82 12.50 5.41
CA SER A 334 -9.89 13.85 6.00
C SER A 334 -10.95 13.93 7.11
N LEU A 335 -12.13 13.34 6.89
CA LEU A 335 -13.18 13.27 7.91
C LEU A 335 -12.74 12.49 9.15
N TYR A 336 -12.05 11.36 8.96
CA TYR A 336 -11.53 10.59 10.08
C TYR A 336 -10.50 11.37 10.90
N VAL A 337 -9.54 12.03 10.25
CA VAL A 337 -8.54 12.86 10.94
C VAL A 337 -9.21 13.98 11.72
N LEU A 338 -10.23 14.63 11.14
CA LEU A 338 -10.97 15.70 11.79
C LEU A 338 -11.74 15.19 13.03
N ILE A 339 -12.43 14.04 12.91
CA ILE A 339 -13.12 13.41 14.05
C ILE A 339 -12.12 12.98 15.12
N ALA A 340 -10.98 12.39 14.75
CA ALA A 340 -9.93 11.99 15.68
C ALA A 340 -9.32 13.20 16.41
N CYS A 341 -9.07 14.30 15.71
CA CYS A 341 -8.61 15.56 16.30
C CYS A 341 -9.62 16.13 17.29
N ILE A 342 -10.91 16.16 16.94
CA ILE A 342 -11.98 16.62 17.84
C ILE A 342 -12.07 15.73 19.08
N GLN A 343 -11.99 14.40 18.91
CA GLN A 343 -12.02 13.44 20.03
C GLN A 343 -10.81 13.57 20.96
N LEU A 344 -9.61 13.77 20.41
CA LEU A 344 -8.40 14.03 21.19
C LEU A 344 -8.47 15.38 21.90
N LEU A 345 -8.97 16.42 21.23
CA LEU A 345 -9.10 17.75 21.81
C LEU A 345 -10.17 17.77 22.91
N TYR A 346 -11.29 17.08 22.71
CA TYR A 346 -12.30 16.86 23.74
C TYR A 346 -11.74 16.11 24.94
N ALA A 347 -10.95 15.05 24.72
CA ALA A 347 -10.31 14.30 25.80
C ALA A 347 -9.31 15.16 26.60
N VAL A 348 -8.52 15.99 25.93
CA VAL A 348 -7.58 16.91 26.57
C VAL A 348 -8.31 18.03 27.32
N CYS A 349 -9.39 18.58 26.75
CA CYS A 349 -10.17 19.65 27.40
C CYS A 349 -11.02 19.15 28.58
N THR A 350 -11.55 17.92 28.51
CA THR A 350 -12.40 17.32 29.56
C THR A 350 -11.55 16.63 30.64
N TYR A 351 -10.23 16.54 30.45
CA TYR A 351 -9.32 16.04 31.46
C TYR A 351 -9.24 17.02 32.63
N ARG A 352 -10.09 16.79 33.63
CA ARG A 352 -10.00 17.45 34.93
C ARG A 352 -8.89 16.76 35.72
N ASP A 353 -7.89 17.52 36.14
CA ASP A 353 -6.78 16.98 36.93
C ASP A 353 -7.28 16.59 38.33
N TYR A 354 -7.73 15.34 38.46
CA TYR A 354 -8.27 14.80 39.70
C TYR A 354 -7.19 14.67 40.80
N GLU A 355 -5.90 14.59 40.44
CA GLU A 355 -4.81 14.59 41.42
C GLU A 355 -4.65 15.98 42.04
N TYR A 356 -4.70 17.04 41.21
CA TYR A 356 -4.69 18.42 41.68
C TYR A 356 -5.93 18.76 42.53
N LEU A 357 -7.12 18.36 42.07
CA LEU A 357 -8.37 18.62 42.79
C LEU A 357 -8.43 17.87 44.14
N ASN A 358 -7.96 16.61 44.19
CA ASN A 358 -7.88 15.83 45.42
C ASN A 358 -6.85 16.42 46.39
N HIS A 359 -5.69 16.87 45.90
CA HIS A 359 -4.70 17.54 46.74
C HIS A 359 -5.23 18.86 47.32
N GLN A 360 -5.95 19.65 46.51
CA GLN A 360 -6.59 20.88 46.95
C GLN A 360 -7.69 20.62 47.99
N MET A 361 -8.48 19.56 47.81
CA MET A 361 -9.50 19.14 48.77
C MET A 361 -8.88 18.67 50.10
N LEU A 362 -7.77 17.91 50.03
CA LEU A 362 -7.00 17.50 51.21
C LEU A 362 -6.37 18.68 51.95
N LEU A 363 -5.80 19.66 51.22
CA LEU A 363 -5.29 20.89 51.81
C LEU A 363 -6.40 21.70 52.50
N THR A 364 -7.57 21.79 51.87
CA THR A 364 -8.73 22.50 52.43
C THR A 364 -9.28 21.80 53.68
N LEU A 365 -9.25 20.46 53.71
CA LEU A 365 -9.61 19.67 54.90
C LEU A 365 -8.60 19.85 56.03
N ILE A 366 -7.30 19.83 55.73
CA ILE A 366 -6.24 20.05 56.72
C ILE A 366 -6.34 21.46 57.32
N ASP A 367 -6.56 22.49 56.50
CA ASP A 367 -6.71 23.87 56.97
C ASP A 367 -7.98 24.05 57.83
N LYS A 368 -9.09 23.41 57.45
CA LYS A 368 -10.31 23.36 58.28
C LYS A 368 -10.10 22.62 59.61
N VAL A 369 -9.29 21.56 59.63
CA VAL A 369 -8.96 20.83 60.86
C VAL A 369 -8.03 21.66 61.75
N ASP A 370 -7.01 22.32 61.20
CA ASP A 370 -6.09 23.18 61.96
C ASP A 370 -6.81 24.40 62.56
N THR A 371 -7.72 25.02 61.81
CA THR A 371 -8.55 26.13 62.31
C THR A 371 -9.52 25.70 63.41
N MET A 372 -10.04 24.48 63.38
CA MET A 372 -10.85 23.92 64.46
C MET A 372 -10.02 23.57 65.69
N GLN A 373 -8.86 22.94 65.51
CA GLN A 373 -7.95 22.61 66.61
C GLN A 373 -7.42 23.88 67.30
N ARG A 374 -7.23 24.97 66.54
CA ARG A 374 -6.89 26.30 67.06
C ARG A 374 -8.07 26.97 67.79
N LYS A 375 -9.31 26.79 67.32
CA LYS A 375 -10.52 27.23 68.03
C LYS A 375 -10.76 26.44 69.31
N GLU A 376 -10.49 25.14 69.30
CA GLU A 376 -10.58 24.27 70.47
C GLU A 376 -9.51 24.66 71.50
N ALA A 377 -8.26 24.93 71.05
CA ALA A 377 -7.20 25.46 71.93
C ALA A 377 -7.56 26.84 72.54
N LEU A 378 -8.36 27.65 71.83
CA LEU A 378 -8.90 28.93 72.34
C LEU A 378 -10.15 28.74 73.22
N SER A 379 -10.89 27.62 73.10
CA SER A 379 -12.09 27.34 73.91
C SER A 379 -11.78 26.72 75.27
N TRP A 380 -10.57 26.23 75.51
CA TRP A 380 -10.14 25.81 76.86
C TRP A 380 -9.99 27.00 77.85
N GLU A 381 -10.10 28.25 77.40
CA GLU A 381 -10.14 29.45 78.27
C GLU A 381 -11.55 29.96 78.60
N MET A 382 -12.63 29.36 78.06
CA MET A 382 -14.00 29.76 78.41
C MET A 382 -14.98 28.58 78.22
N GLU A 383 -15.60 28.16 79.31
CA GLU A 383 -16.57 27.05 79.34
C GLU A 383 -17.74 27.24 78.35
N ASP A 384 -18.14 26.11 77.77
CA ASP A 384 -19.34 25.84 76.95
C ASP A 384 -19.50 26.58 75.60
N SER A 385 -19.00 25.95 74.54
CA SER A 385 -19.70 25.99 73.24
C SER A 385 -19.63 24.63 72.54
N ASP A 386 -20.78 23.98 72.40
CA ASP A 386 -20.95 22.72 71.65
C ASP A 386 -20.43 22.88 70.21
N VAL A 387 -19.42 22.08 69.86
CA VAL A 387 -18.90 21.98 68.49
C VAL A 387 -19.96 21.29 67.62
N ASP A 388 -20.51 22.02 66.66
CA ASP A 388 -21.59 21.54 65.79
C ASP A 388 -21.07 20.58 64.70
N TRP A 389 -21.06 19.29 65.03
CA TRP A 389 -20.70 18.19 64.13
C TRP A 389 -21.67 17.98 62.97
N ARG A 390 -22.83 18.67 62.92
CA ARG A 390 -23.82 18.51 61.85
C ARG A 390 -23.44 19.17 60.53
N SER A 391 -22.53 20.16 60.53
CA SER A 391 -22.06 20.80 59.29
C SER A 391 -21.19 19.91 58.39
N TRP A 392 -20.79 18.72 58.88
CA TRP A 392 -20.07 17.73 58.09
C TRP A 392 -20.95 16.92 57.14
N VAL A 393 -22.27 16.84 57.39
CA VAL A 393 -23.18 15.94 56.66
C VAL A 393 -23.90 16.65 55.50
N ASP A 394 -24.11 17.97 55.57
CA ASP A 394 -24.94 18.72 54.61
C ASP A 394 -24.13 19.65 53.68
N VAL A 395 -23.04 19.14 53.08
CA VAL A 395 -22.55 19.75 51.83
C VAL A 395 -22.77 18.75 50.72
N GLU A 396 -24.03 18.69 50.27
CA GLU A 396 -24.44 18.08 49.01
C GLU A 396 -23.51 18.58 47.89
N LEU A 397 -22.97 17.63 47.14
CA LEU A 397 -22.32 17.92 45.86
C LEU A 397 -23.31 18.68 44.98
N PRO A 398 -22.89 19.73 44.25
CA PRO A 398 -23.79 20.45 43.37
C PRO A 398 -24.32 19.50 42.29
N GLU A 399 -25.62 19.22 42.37
CA GLU A 399 -26.43 18.68 41.30
C GLU A 399 -26.32 19.62 40.08
N ASP A 400 -26.28 18.99 38.90
CA ASP A 400 -26.37 19.60 37.57
C ASP A 400 -25.05 19.91 36.83
N VAL A 401 -24.46 18.88 36.23
CA VAL A 401 -24.05 18.95 34.81
C VAL A 401 -24.33 17.60 34.12
N GLY A 402 -25.50 17.51 33.47
CA GLY A 402 -25.68 16.70 32.26
C GLY A 402 -25.93 15.19 32.44
N GLN A 403 -27.21 14.82 32.40
CA GLN A 403 -27.65 13.47 32.04
C GLN A 403 -27.01 13.00 30.72
N LEU A 404 -26.18 11.96 30.80
CA LEU A 404 -25.96 11.05 29.67
C LEU A 404 -25.75 9.64 30.22
N GLU A 405 -26.88 8.95 30.38
CA GLU A 405 -27.06 7.50 30.23
C GLU A 405 -26.04 6.60 30.96
N ASP A 406 -26.42 6.16 32.15
CA ASP A 406 -25.81 5.00 32.80
C ASP A 406 -25.93 3.78 31.87
N PRO A 407 -24.84 3.03 31.60
CA PRO A 407 -24.95 1.77 30.90
C PRO A 407 -25.56 0.74 31.85
N ASP A 408 -26.84 0.43 31.65
CA ASP A 408 -27.51 -0.72 32.26
C ASP A 408 -26.69 -1.99 31.98
N PHE A 409 -26.11 -2.54 33.05
CA PHE A 409 -25.40 -3.81 33.00
C PHE A 409 -26.46 -4.93 32.93
N VAL A 410 -26.83 -5.33 31.71
CA VAL A 410 -27.64 -6.52 31.49
C VAL A 410 -26.80 -7.74 31.87
N ILE A 411 -27.19 -8.40 32.98
CA ILE A 411 -26.72 -9.73 33.32
C ILE A 411 -27.45 -10.71 32.38
N GLU A 412 -26.73 -11.26 31.42
CA GLU A 412 -27.22 -12.36 30.60
C GLU A 412 -27.05 -13.67 31.40
N GLU A 413 -28.17 -14.14 31.94
CA GLU A 413 -28.26 -15.40 32.67
C GLU A 413 -28.42 -16.55 31.66
N GLY A 414 -27.40 -17.41 31.58
CA GLY A 414 -27.55 -18.81 31.19
C GLY A 414 -26.81 -19.28 29.95
N ILE A 415 -25.70 -20.00 30.18
CA ILE A 415 -25.46 -21.42 29.85
C ILE A 415 -23.96 -21.64 29.52
N GLY A 416 -23.31 -22.50 30.30
CA GLY A 416 -22.13 -23.25 29.85
C GLY A 416 -20.85 -23.12 30.68
N GLU A 417 -20.80 -23.85 31.80
CA GLU A 417 -19.65 -24.58 32.37
C GLU A 417 -18.21 -24.22 31.92
N SER A 418 -17.40 -23.69 32.84
CA SER A 418 -16.19 -24.34 33.38
C SER A 418 -15.30 -23.32 34.09
N GLY A 419 -14.87 -23.69 35.28
CA GLY A 419 -14.26 -22.79 36.26
C GLY A 419 -12.84 -22.36 35.95
N ASP A 420 -12.50 -21.17 36.45
CA ASP A 420 -11.26 -20.99 37.22
C ASP A 420 -11.39 -19.74 38.09
N THR A 421 -11.55 -19.93 39.40
CA THR A 421 -11.62 -18.87 40.41
C THR A 421 -10.23 -18.30 40.65
N ARG A 422 -9.86 -17.21 39.96
CA ARG A 422 -8.73 -16.36 40.36
C ARG A 422 -9.16 -15.41 41.49
N THR A 423 -8.98 -15.86 42.72
CA THR A 423 -9.06 -15.06 43.94
C THR A 423 -7.86 -14.12 44.02
N TYR A 424 -8.10 -12.80 43.96
CA TYR A 424 -7.11 -11.78 44.34
C TYR A 424 -7.14 -11.63 45.86
N ASN A 425 -6.15 -12.22 46.55
CA ASN A 425 -5.91 -11.99 47.97
C ASN A 425 -5.17 -10.66 48.15
N LEU A 426 -5.89 -9.59 48.54
CA LEU A 426 -5.30 -8.40 49.11
C LEU A 426 -5.44 -8.46 50.64
N ARG A 427 -4.28 -8.39 51.33
CA ARG A 427 -4.09 -8.04 52.76
C ARG A 427 -3.97 -9.21 53.77
N GLN A 428 -2.74 -9.69 53.95
CA GLN A 428 -2.33 -10.43 55.15
C GLN A 428 -1.60 -9.47 56.10
N ARG A 429 -2.29 -8.95 57.13
CA ARG A 429 -1.66 -8.34 58.30
C ARG A 429 -1.43 -9.44 59.33
N ARG A 430 -0.17 -9.83 59.55
CA ARG A 430 0.22 -10.72 60.64
C ARG A 430 0.51 -9.86 61.87
N CYS A 431 -0.43 -9.83 62.83
CA CYS A 431 -0.10 -9.51 64.22
C CYS A 431 0.63 -10.71 64.81
N LEU A 432 1.85 -10.53 65.30
CA LEU A 432 2.52 -11.47 66.19
C LEU A 432 2.40 -10.90 67.61
N ASN A 433 1.57 -11.55 68.41
CA ASN A 433 1.50 -11.36 69.85
C ASN A 433 2.78 -11.90 70.49
N LEU A 434 3.31 -11.11 71.43
CA LEU A 434 4.17 -11.59 72.50
C LEU A 434 3.36 -12.52 73.41
N THR A 435 3.89 -13.72 73.64
CA THR A 435 4.20 -14.31 74.96
C THR A 435 4.99 -15.58 74.74
#